data_AF-A0A3Q4NAP9-F1
#
_entry.id   AF-A0A3Q4NAP9-F1
#
_cell.length_a   1.000
_cell.length_b   1.000
_cell.length_c   1.000
_cell.angle_alpha   90.00
_cell.angle_beta   90.00
_cell.angle_gamma   90.00
#
_symmetry.space_group_name_H-M   'P 1'
#
loop_
_entity.id
_entity.type
_entity.pdbx_description
1 polymer ?
#
loop_
_entity_poly.entity_id
_entity_poly.type
_entity_poly.pdbx_seq_one_letter_code
_entity_poly.pdbx_strand_id
1 'polypeptide(L)'
;MEDLIPLVNRLRDALSSVGESCSLHLPQIAVVGGQSAGKSSVLENFVVLCRKYCDLDPQLIFLFLSSQISCNFLKMFFFLKQTLCPCVFICMCTVLNLTLVDLPGITKVPVGDQPTDIEYQVRDMIMQYICKENCLILAVTPANTDLANSDALKLAKDVDPQGLRTIGVITKLDLMDEGTNARQILENKLLPLRRGYIGVVNRSQKDIDGKKDIKEALRAEKEFFLSHPAYKHMSEKMGTPYLQRILNQQLTNHIRDTLPAFRSHLQSQLLALKKEAEDYMQFNPNDPARRTKTLLQLVQRFAVDFEKLIEGSGDKVDTVNLSGGAKINRIFHERFPYELIKLRKEINYAIRNTHGVRTGLFTPDTAFEAIVKKQISRLKGPCVKFIDMLSSFPKLRDETERIVTTEIRELETKCRDQVMLLIDIQLAYINTKHEDFVGFNK
;
A
#
# COMPACT_ATOMS: atom_id res chain seq x y z
N MET A 1 -24.79 17.80 20.52
CA MET A 1 -23.31 17.67 20.32
C MET A 1 -22.82 16.31 20.79
N GLU A 2 -23.45 15.74 21.82
CA GLU A 2 -23.20 14.37 22.30
C GLU A 2 -23.55 13.28 21.26
N ASP A 3 -24.37 13.61 20.25
CA ASP A 3 -24.86 12.66 19.23
C ASP A 3 -23.91 12.41 18.05
N LEU A 4 -22.87 13.23 17.88
CA LEU A 4 -21.95 13.15 16.73
C LEU A 4 -21.14 11.86 16.74
N ILE A 5 -20.76 11.40 17.92
CA ILE A 5 -19.90 10.22 18.03
C ILE A 5 -20.70 8.91 17.95
N PRO A 6 -21.90 8.79 18.57
CA PRO A 6 -22.83 7.70 18.27
C PRO A 6 -23.14 7.57 16.77
N LEU A 7 -23.26 8.70 16.05
CA LEU A 7 -23.44 8.69 14.60
C LEU A 7 -22.23 8.08 13.87
N VAL A 8 -21.00 8.46 14.22
CA VAL A 8 -19.77 7.91 13.63
C VAL A 8 -19.61 6.42 13.94
N ASN A 9 -19.96 5.99 15.15
CA ASN A 9 -19.91 4.58 15.54
C ASN A 9 -20.92 3.75 14.72
N ARG A 10 -22.17 4.22 14.58
CA ARG A 10 -23.17 3.56 13.71
C ARG A 10 -22.71 3.48 12.26
N LEU A 11 -22.05 4.52 11.75
CA LEU A 11 -21.46 4.50 10.41
C LEU A 11 -20.36 3.45 10.30
N ARG A 12 -19.49 3.31 11.31
CA ARG A 12 -18.45 2.27 11.34
C ARG A 12 -19.04 0.87 11.32
N ASP A 13 -20.07 0.63 12.14
CA ASP A 13 -20.72 -0.67 12.24
C ASP A 13 -21.39 -1.04 10.91
N ALA A 14 -22.10 -0.08 10.30
CA ALA A 14 -22.71 -0.25 8.99
C ALA A 14 -21.66 -0.60 7.92
N LEU A 15 -20.54 0.13 7.87
CA LEU A 15 -19.46 -0.15 6.92
C LEU A 15 -18.78 -1.50 7.15
N SER A 16 -18.57 -1.88 8.41
CA SER A 16 -17.95 -3.16 8.78
C SER A 16 -18.84 -4.34 8.39
N SER A 17 -20.17 -4.18 8.47
CA SER A 17 -21.12 -5.23 8.10
C SER A 17 -21.19 -5.55 6.60
N VAL A 18 -20.78 -4.61 5.74
CA VAL A 18 -20.80 -4.75 4.28
C VAL A 18 -19.57 -5.52 3.76
N GLY A 19 -18.59 -5.83 4.62
CA GLY A 19 -17.40 -6.62 4.25
C GLY A 19 -16.42 -5.88 3.32
N GLU A 20 -16.75 -4.66 2.91
CA GLU A 20 -15.82 -3.77 2.25
C GLU A 20 -14.84 -3.22 3.27
N SER A 21 -13.56 -3.42 3.01
CA SER A 21 -12.48 -2.59 3.52
C SER A 21 -12.54 -1.23 2.81
N CYS A 22 -13.70 -0.57 2.88
CA CYS A 22 -13.86 0.78 2.38
C CYS A 22 -12.75 1.62 3.01
N SER A 23 -11.98 2.28 2.16
CA SER A 23 -11.00 3.33 2.44
C SER A 23 -11.62 4.58 3.11
N LEU A 24 -12.74 4.41 3.79
CA LEU A 24 -13.50 5.41 4.51
C LEU A 24 -12.77 5.64 5.85
N HIS A 25 -11.80 6.55 5.80
CA HIS A 25 -11.01 6.97 6.94
C HIS A 25 -11.85 7.76 7.95
N LEU A 26 -12.56 7.02 8.80
CA LEU A 26 -13.28 7.61 9.93
C LEU A 26 -12.28 8.26 10.90
N PRO A 27 -12.65 9.40 11.49
CA PRO A 27 -11.86 10.06 12.52
C PRO A 27 -11.65 9.13 13.73
N GLN A 28 -10.39 8.95 14.12
CA GLN A 28 -10.00 8.05 15.21
C GLN A 28 -8.77 8.60 15.96
N ILE A 29 -8.59 8.19 17.21
CA ILE A 29 -7.40 8.51 18.01
C ILE A 29 -6.52 7.26 18.09
N ALA A 30 -5.28 7.34 17.60
CA ALA A 30 -4.29 6.29 17.71
C ALA A 30 -3.31 6.59 18.85
N VAL A 31 -3.15 5.64 19.79
CA VAL A 31 -2.22 5.78 20.91
C VAL A 31 -0.87 5.19 20.52
N VAL A 32 0.17 6.03 20.49
CA VAL A 32 1.53 5.65 20.09
C VAL A 32 2.49 5.92 21.26
N GLY A 33 3.39 4.98 21.52
CA GLY A 33 4.33 5.07 22.64
C GLY A 33 5.25 3.88 22.71
N GLY A 34 6.45 4.06 23.28
CA GLY A 34 7.36 2.95 23.57
C GLY A 34 6.74 1.90 24.50
N GLN A 35 7.36 0.72 24.58
CA GLN A 35 6.98 -0.27 25.59
C GLN A 35 7.06 0.35 27.00
N SER A 36 6.08 0.06 27.85
CA SER A 36 6.04 0.55 29.24
C SER A 36 5.95 2.09 29.40
N ALA A 37 5.65 2.84 28.34
CA ALA A 37 5.37 4.28 28.41
C ALA A 37 4.08 4.63 29.18
N GLY A 38 3.28 3.64 29.59
CA GLY A 38 2.03 3.84 30.32
C GLY A 38 0.79 4.02 29.45
N LYS A 39 0.83 3.61 28.17
CA LYS A 39 -0.31 3.65 27.24
C LYS A 39 -1.57 2.99 27.82
N SER A 40 -1.44 1.74 28.25
CA SER A 40 -2.54 0.95 28.82
C SER A 40 -3.07 1.58 30.10
N SER A 41 -2.21 2.15 30.96
CA SER A 41 -2.64 2.85 32.18
C SER A 41 -3.43 4.13 31.87
N VAL A 42 -3.04 4.89 30.85
CA VAL A 42 -3.79 6.06 30.37
C VAL A 42 -5.16 5.62 29.84
N LEU A 43 -5.22 4.54 29.07
CA LEU A 43 -6.47 3.97 28.56
C LEU A 43 -7.37 3.41 29.69
N GLU A 44 -6.83 2.68 30.65
CA GLU A 44 -7.56 2.15 31.80
C GLU A 44 -8.20 3.26 32.64
N ASN A 45 -7.49 4.36 32.85
CA ASN A 45 -8.03 5.50 33.56
C ASN A 45 -9.25 6.11 32.83
N PHE A 46 -9.33 5.97 31.50
CA PHE A 46 -10.52 6.34 30.74
C PHE A 46 -11.66 5.32 30.91
N VAL A 47 -11.35 4.02 30.90
CA VAL A 47 -12.36 2.95 30.94
C VAL A 47 -13.02 2.79 32.32
N VAL A 48 -12.27 2.91 33.42
CA VAL A 48 -12.80 2.52 34.73
C VAL A 48 -13.56 3.64 35.44
N LEU A 49 -13.38 4.91 35.06
CA LEU A 49 -14.28 6.01 35.48
C LEU A 49 -15.74 5.74 35.10
N CYS A 50 -15.97 4.89 34.10
CA CYS A 50 -17.28 4.56 33.54
C CYS A 50 -18.00 3.41 34.23
N ARG A 51 -17.27 2.56 34.97
CA ARG A 51 -17.85 1.42 35.69
C ARG A 51 -18.82 1.79 36.81
N LYS A 52 -18.80 3.04 37.27
CA LYS A 52 -19.53 3.49 38.48
C LYS A 52 -20.82 4.29 38.19
N TYR A 53 -21.20 4.54 36.93
CA TYR A 53 -22.34 5.40 36.58
C TYR A 53 -23.51 4.68 35.88
N CYS A 54 -23.50 3.36 35.73
CA CYS A 54 -24.45 2.67 34.84
C CYS A 54 -25.14 1.48 35.47
N ASP A 55 -26.39 1.70 35.89
CA ASP A 55 -27.38 0.66 36.13
C ASP A 55 -28.52 0.66 35.09
N LEU A 56 -28.44 1.44 33.99
CA LEU A 56 -29.46 1.43 32.93
C LEU A 56 -28.86 1.52 31.51
N ASP A 57 -29.27 0.56 30.67
CA ASP A 57 -29.19 0.42 29.20
C ASP A 57 -27.83 0.44 28.46
N PRO A 58 -27.41 -0.68 27.82
CA PRO A 58 -26.08 -0.84 27.22
C PRO A 58 -25.91 -0.19 25.84
N GLN A 59 -24.85 0.62 25.66
CA GLN A 59 -24.31 1.02 24.35
C GLN A 59 -22.77 0.80 24.29
N LEU A 60 -22.27 0.54 23.07
CA LEU A 60 -20.98 -0.09 22.74
C LEU A 60 -19.77 0.86 22.79
N ILE A 61 -18.65 0.40 23.35
CA ILE A 61 -17.32 1.03 23.24
C ILE A 61 -16.36 0.03 22.58
N PHE A 62 -15.55 0.51 21.64
CA PHE A 62 -14.48 -0.27 21.02
C PHE A 62 -13.15 0.04 21.70
N LEU A 63 -12.59 -0.93 22.42
CA LEU A 63 -11.22 -0.91 22.92
C LEU A 63 -10.45 -2.05 22.27
N PHE A 64 -9.58 -1.72 21.32
CA PHE A 64 -8.53 -2.66 20.92
C PHE A 64 -7.53 -2.72 22.07
N LEU A 65 -7.30 -3.91 22.64
CA LEU A 65 -6.28 -4.14 23.66
C LEU A 65 -5.29 -5.16 23.09
N SER A 66 -4.02 -4.77 22.98
CA SER A 66 -2.96 -5.72 22.65
C SER A 66 -2.33 -6.27 23.94
N SER A 67 -2.54 -7.58 24.18
CA SER A 67 -1.71 -8.46 25.01
C SER A 67 -1.41 -8.04 26.47
N GLN A 68 -2.31 -8.40 27.39
CA GLN A 68 -2.07 -9.13 28.65
C GLN A 68 -3.35 -9.04 29.50
N ILE A 69 -4.35 -9.86 29.20
CA ILE A 69 -5.47 -10.10 30.11
C ILE A 69 -5.27 -11.49 30.67
N SER A 70 -5.03 -11.55 31.98
CA SER A 70 -4.80 -12.75 32.77
C SER A 70 -5.82 -13.85 32.43
N CYS A 71 -5.32 -15.06 32.22
CA CYS A 71 -6.07 -16.30 32.00
C CYS A 71 -7.24 -16.46 32.99
N ASN A 72 -8.43 -16.02 32.62
CA ASN A 72 -9.71 -16.56 33.12
C ASN A 72 -10.94 -16.16 32.26
N PHE A 73 -10.75 -15.50 31.12
CA PHE A 73 -11.82 -15.16 30.17
C PHE A 73 -11.81 -16.02 28.89
N LEU A 74 -11.20 -17.21 28.95
CA LEU A 74 -10.85 -18.01 27.76
C LEU A 74 -11.93 -19.01 27.30
N LYS A 75 -13.20 -18.87 27.67
CA LYS A 75 -14.25 -19.83 27.26
C LYS A 75 -15.24 -19.37 26.20
N MET A 76 -15.17 -18.12 25.72
CA MET A 76 -16.13 -17.61 24.73
C MET A 76 -15.53 -17.30 23.35
N PHE A 77 -14.23 -17.54 23.15
CA PHE A 77 -13.49 -17.10 21.95
C PHE A 77 -13.13 -18.20 20.94
N PHE A 78 -13.76 -19.38 21.03
CA PHE A 78 -13.33 -20.54 20.23
C PHE A 78 -13.98 -20.66 18.84
N PHE A 79 -14.63 -19.62 18.31
CA PHE A 79 -15.27 -19.69 17.00
C PHE A 79 -15.01 -18.43 16.17
N LEU A 80 -13.78 -18.29 15.66
CA LEU A 80 -13.43 -17.65 14.38
C LEU A 80 -11.91 -17.49 14.31
N LYS A 81 -11.27 -18.46 13.66
CA LYS A 81 -9.84 -18.43 13.32
C LYS A 81 -9.74 -18.06 11.85
N GLN A 82 -9.15 -16.90 11.54
CA GLN A 82 -8.13 -16.67 10.49
C GLN A 82 -8.04 -15.17 10.19
N THR A 83 -6.80 -14.66 10.24
CA THR A 83 -6.33 -13.31 9.83
C THR A 83 -6.73 -12.10 10.69
N LEU A 84 -5.68 -11.39 11.16
CA LEU A 84 -5.60 -9.97 11.56
C LEU A 84 -6.46 -9.46 12.74
N CYS A 85 -5.75 -9.11 13.83
CA CYS A 85 -6.18 -8.36 15.03
C CYS A 85 -7.29 -8.97 15.93
N PRO A 86 -7.00 -9.27 17.22
CA PRO A 86 -8.05 -9.58 18.19
C PRO A 86 -8.79 -8.29 18.60
N CYS A 87 -10.04 -8.13 18.14
CA CYS A 87 -10.97 -7.10 18.61
C CYS A 87 -11.54 -7.51 19.99
N VAL A 88 -11.34 -6.70 21.03
CA VAL A 88 -12.00 -6.88 22.34
C VAL A 88 -13.18 -5.90 22.41
N PHE A 89 -14.39 -6.42 22.64
CA PHE A 89 -15.61 -5.61 22.77
C PHE A 89 -15.88 -5.34 24.24
N ILE A 90 -15.91 -4.07 24.65
CA ILE A 90 -16.26 -3.66 26.03
C ILE A 90 -17.48 -2.76 25.95
N CYS A 91 -18.66 -3.27 26.33
CA CYS A 91 -19.88 -2.48 26.36
C CYS A 91 -20.03 -1.81 27.73
N MET A 92 -20.16 -0.47 27.78
CA MET A 92 -20.34 0.26 29.04
C MET A 92 -21.05 1.60 28.81
N CYS A 93 -22.07 1.90 29.61
CA CYS A 93 -22.94 3.06 29.39
C CYS A 93 -22.28 4.36 29.87
N THR A 94 -22.78 5.50 29.37
CA THR A 94 -22.37 6.87 29.75
C THR A 94 -20.87 7.14 29.80
N VAL A 95 -20.18 6.81 28.72
CA VAL A 95 -18.80 7.23 28.49
C VAL A 95 -18.81 8.27 27.39
N LEU A 96 -17.92 9.26 27.49
CA LEU A 96 -17.56 10.07 26.32
C LEU A 96 -17.18 9.09 25.22
N ASN A 97 -18.00 9.00 24.18
CA ASN A 97 -17.86 8.02 23.12
C ASN A 97 -16.53 8.28 22.37
N LEU A 98 -15.42 7.73 22.84
CA LEU A 98 -14.10 7.94 22.25
C LEU A 98 -13.72 6.67 21.50
N THR A 99 -13.45 6.77 20.21
CA THR A 99 -12.75 5.67 19.52
C THR A 99 -11.26 5.82 19.76
N LEU A 100 -10.71 4.93 20.58
CA LEU A 100 -9.27 4.83 20.86
C LEU A 100 -8.74 3.53 20.27
N VAL A 101 -7.70 3.64 19.45
CA VAL A 101 -6.94 2.50 18.91
C VAL A 101 -5.67 2.39 19.73
N ASP A 102 -5.56 1.34 20.55
CA ASP A 102 -4.32 1.00 21.25
C ASP A 102 -3.39 0.28 20.28
N LEU A 103 -2.22 0.85 20.04
CA LEU A 103 -1.20 0.26 19.18
C LEU A 103 -0.08 -0.37 20.02
N PRO A 104 0.54 -1.45 19.54
CA PRO A 104 1.63 -2.11 20.24
C PRO A 104 2.76 -1.13 20.57
N GLY A 105 3.40 -1.34 21.72
CA GLY A 105 4.56 -0.54 22.11
C GLY A 105 5.79 -0.87 21.27
N ILE A 106 6.52 0.16 20.88
CA ILE A 106 7.78 0.00 20.13
C ILE A 106 8.83 -0.64 21.05
N THR A 107 9.45 -1.72 20.58
CA THR A 107 10.57 -2.42 21.23
C THR A 107 11.76 -2.43 20.28
N LYS A 108 12.94 -2.06 20.78
CA LYS A 108 14.19 -2.02 19.99
C LYS A 108 14.94 -3.34 19.97
N VAL A 109 14.63 -4.24 20.91
CA VAL A 109 15.29 -5.53 21.08
C VAL A 109 14.21 -6.61 21.10
N PRO A 110 14.31 -7.65 20.24
CA PRO A 110 13.40 -8.78 20.30
C PRO A 110 13.60 -9.56 21.60
N VAL A 111 12.50 -9.98 22.23
CA VAL A 111 12.54 -10.77 23.48
C VAL A 111 11.77 -12.08 23.29
N GLY A 112 12.35 -13.19 23.75
CA GLY A 112 11.74 -14.52 23.66
C GLY A 112 11.70 -15.04 22.21
N ASP A 113 10.52 -15.53 21.79
CA ASP A 113 10.30 -16.10 20.45
C ASP A 113 9.94 -15.04 19.39
N GLN A 114 10.16 -13.75 19.67
CA GLN A 114 9.87 -12.67 18.72
C GLN A 114 10.85 -12.69 17.54
N PRO A 115 10.40 -12.38 16.32
CA PRO A 115 11.26 -12.36 15.15
C PRO A 115 12.23 -11.16 15.22
N THR A 116 13.37 -11.28 14.54
CA THR A 116 14.44 -10.26 14.59
C THR A 116 14.05 -8.91 13.99
N ASP A 117 12.98 -8.87 13.19
CA ASP A 117 12.41 -7.69 12.54
C ASP A 117 11.16 -7.14 13.24
N ILE A 118 10.89 -7.54 14.48
CA ILE A 118 9.69 -7.11 15.24
C ILE A 118 9.54 -5.58 15.32
N GLU A 119 10.65 -4.85 15.44
CA GLU A 119 10.63 -3.38 15.46
C GLU A 119 10.04 -2.81 14.17
N TYR A 120 10.45 -3.35 13.02
CA TYR A 120 9.95 -2.92 11.71
C TYR A 120 8.49 -3.29 11.53
N GLN A 121 8.07 -4.49 11.94
CA GLN A 121 6.68 -4.93 11.84
C GLN A 121 5.75 -4.06 12.71
N VAL A 122 6.16 -3.76 13.95
CA VAL A 122 5.41 -2.88 14.86
C VAL A 122 5.35 -1.46 14.31
N ARG A 123 6.47 -0.94 13.78
CA ARG A 123 6.49 0.38 13.15
C ARG A 123 5.58 0.44 11.92
N ASP A 124 5.63 -0.54 11.04
CA ASP A 124 4.77 -0.61 9.84
C ASP A 124 3.29 -0.66 10.24
N MET A 125 2.96 -1.50 11.23
CA MET A 125 1.61 -1.54 11.80
C MET A 125 1.17 -0.18 12.32
N ILE A 126 2.00 0.54 13.09
CA ILE A 126 1.68 1.89 13.57
C ILE A 126 1.45 2.85 12.40
N MET A 127 2.35 2.85 11.40
CA MET A 127 2.29 3.72 10.22
C MET A 127 0.99 3.54 9.43
N GLN A 128 0.46 2.32 9.31
CA GLN A 128 -0.84 2.07 8.67
C GLN A 128 -2.01 2.82 9.33
N TYR A 129 -1.91 3.15 10.62
CA TYR A 129 -2.90 3.95 11.32
C TYR A 129 -2.58 5.44 11.30
N ILE A 130 -1.33 5.83 11.61
CA ILE A 130 -0.96 7.24 11.78
C ILE A 130 -0.72 8.00 10.47
N CYS A 131 -0.45 7.31 9.34
CA CYS A 131 -0.36 7.94 8.02
C CYS A 131 -1.70 8.51 7.53
N LYS A 132 -2.82 8.07 8.12
CA LYS A 132 -4.15 8.58 7.77
C LYS A 132 -4.30 10.01 8.29
N GLU A 133 -4.60 10.97 7.41
CA GLU A 133 -4.75 12.39 7.76
C GLU A 133 -5.86 12.63 8.80
N ASN A 134 -6.93 11.83 8.74
CA ASN A 134 -8.05 11.90 9.67
C ASN A 134 -7.76 11.25 11.04
N CYS A 135 -6.55 10.76 11.29
CA CYS A 135 -6.17 10.15 12.57
C CYS A 135 -5.49 11.18 13.50
N LEU A 136 -6.04 11.36 14.70
CA LEU A 136 -5.38 12.08 15.78
C LEU A 136 -4.35 11.17 16.45
N ILE A 137 -3.14 11.67 16.67
CA ILE A 137 -2.03 10.92 17.25
C ILE A 137 -1.90 11.29 18.73
N LEU A 138 -2.05 10.31 19.62
CA LEU A 138 -1.79 10.47 21.04
C LEU A 138 -0.38 9.93 21.35
N ALA A 139 0.60 10.83 21.41
CA ALA A 139 2.00 10.48 21.63
C ALA A 139 2.31 10.39 23.12
N VAL A 140 2.35 9.17 23.66
CA VAL A 140 2.59 8.88 25.07
C VAL A 140 4.08 8.67 25.31
N THR A 141 4.68 9.54 26.12
CA THR A 141 6.11 9.50 26.49
C THR A 141 6.26 9.56 28.01
N PRO A 142 7.09 8.71 28.62
CA PRO A 142 7.34 8.81 30.05
C PRO A 142 8.32 9.95 30.37
N ALA A 143 8.12 10.62 31.50
CA ALA A 143 8.89 11.79 31.92
C ALA A 143 10.33 11.48 32.32
N ASN A 144 10.60 10.22 32.69
CA ASN A 144 11.94 9.75 33.08
C ASN A 144 12.87 9.48 31.90
N THR A 145 12.41 9.65 30.66
CA THR A 145 13.23 9.53 29.45
C THR A 145 13.31 10.87 28.73
N ASP A 146 14.46 11.17 28.12
CA ASP A 146 14.62 12.37 27.31
C ASP A 146 13.61 12.43 26.16
N LEU A 147 12.91 13.55 26.05
CA LEU A 147 11.89 13.77 25.02
C LEU A 147 12.45 13.61 23.60
N ALA A 148 13.72 13.99 23.38
CA ALA A 148 14.40 13.88 22.09
C ALA A 148 14.55 12.43 21.61
N ASN A 149 14.57 11.47 22.54
CA ASN A 149 14.69 10.05 22.26
C ASN A 149 13.34 9.32 22.23
N SER A 150 12.22 10.06 22.33
CA SER A 150 10.88 9.48 22.29
C SER A 150 10.55 8.95 20.90
N ASP A 151 10.43 7.63 20.80
CA ASP A 151 10.02 6.96 19.57
C ASP A 151 8.60 7.41 19.13
N ALA A 152 7.73 7.74 20.10
CA ALA A 152 6.37 8.22 19.83
C ALA A 152 6.36 9.55 19.07
N LEU A 153 7.16 10.51 19.53
CA LEU A 153 7.26 11.83 18.92
C LEU A 153 8.04 11.80 17.62
N LYS A 154 9.02 10.90 17.49
CA LYS A 154 9.75 10.68 16.23
C LYS A 154 8.80 10.19 15.14
N LEU A 155 8.01 9.15 15.43
CA LEU A 155 6.99 8.66 14.48
C LEU A 155 5.92 9.71 14.17
N ALA A 156 5.47 10.46 15.18
CA ALA A 156 4.50 11.53 14.97
C ALA A 156 5.06 12.62 14.04
N LYS A 157 6.33 13.02 14.18
CA LYS A 157 6.96 13.99 13.29
C LYS A 157 7.14 13.49 11.87
N ASP A 158 7.39 12.19 11.67
CA ASP A 158 7.52 11.61 10.33
C ASP A 158 6.21 11.79 9.52
N VAL A 159 5.04 11.81 10.18
CA VAL A 159 3.72 11.88 9.53
C VAL A 159 2.93 13.18 9.79
N ASP A 160 3.37 13.99 10.74
CA ASP A 160 2.79 15.28 11.14
C ASP A 160 3.92 16.26 11.56
N PRO A 161 4.76 16.75 10.63
CA PRO A 161 5.91 17.59 10.95
C PRO A 161 5.54 18.91 11.66
N GLN A 162 4.34 19.43 11.40
CA GLN A 162 3.81 20.65 12.00
C GLN A 162 3.10 20.41 13.35
N GLY A 163 2.91 19.15 13.76
CA GLY A 163 2.24 18.80 15.02
C GLY A 163 0.77 19.26 15.07
N LEU A 164 0.07 19.27 13.93
CA LEU A 164 -1.32 19.74 13.80
C LEU A 164 -2.34 18.80 14.42
N ARG A 165 -2.07 17.49 14.37
CA ARG A 165 -2.97 16.40 14.80
C ARG A 165 -2.35 15.52 15.89
N THR A 166 -1.20 15.93 16.41
CA THR A 166 -0.48 15.25 17.48
C THR A 166 -0.75 15.90 18.85
N ILE A 167 -1.11 15.09 19.83
CA ILE A 167 -1.30 15.47 21.24
C ILE A 167 -0.22 14.76 22.06
N GLY A 168 0.59 15.53 22.79
CA GLY A 168 1.62 14.97 23.66
C GLY A 168 1.05 14.60 25.02
N VAL A 169 1.32 13.38 25.49
CA VAL A 169 0.99 12.94 26.85
C VAL A 169 2.26 12.54 27.56
N ILE A 170 2.53 13.17 28.71
CA ILE A 170 3.68 12.90 29.55
C ILE A 170 3.24 12.10 30.77
N THR A 171 3.71 10.86 30.90
CA THR A 171 3.38 9.96 32.01
C THR A 171 4.54 9.87 33.00
N LYS A 172 4.35 9.23 34.16
CA LYS A 172 5.41 8.94 35.14
C LYS A 172 6.15 10.19 35.66
N LEU A 173 5.44 11.31 35.79
CA LEU A 173 6.00 12.57 36.33
C LEU A 173 6.41 12.45 37.80
N ASP A 174 5.85 11.47 38.51
CA ASP A 174 6.13 11.09 39.89
C ASP A 174 7.43 10.29 40.06
N LEU A 175 7.94 9.69 38.98
CA LEU A 175 9.16 8.87 38.97
C LEU A 175 10.37 9.62 38.38
N MET A 176 10.33 10.95 38.35
CA MET A 176 11.46 11.77 37.94
C MET A 176 12.50 11.89 39.06
N ASP A 177 13.77 12.01 38.68
CA ASP A 177 14.85 12.19 39.65
C ASP A 177 14.70 13.51 40.41
N GLU A 178 14.96 13.48 41.72
CA GLU A 178 14.89 14.67 42.57
C GLU A 178 15.79 15.79 42.03
N GLY A 179 15.22 16.98 41.83
CA GLY A 179 15.91 18.13 41.24
C GLY A 179 15.67 18.31 39.74
N THR A 180 15.11 17.32 39.04
CA THR A 180 14.68 17.45 37.64
C THR A 180 13.17 17.69 37.53
N ASN A 181 12.73 18.34 36.45
CA ASN A 181 11.29 18.50 36.17
C ASN A 181 11.02 18.60 34.66
N ALA A 182 9.80 18.21 34.27
CA ALA A 182 9.31 18.27 32.90
C ALA A 182 8.64 19.62 32.56
N ARG A 183 8.91 20.69 33.31
CA ARG A 183 8.20 21.97 33.18
C ARG A 183 8.32 22.55 31.77
N GLN A 184 9.52 22.54 31.19
CA GLN A 184 9.75 23.08 29.84
C GLN A 184 9.02 22.29 28.75
N ILE A 185 8.79 20.99 28.98
CA ILE A 185 8.04 20.12 28.08
C ILE A 185 6.55 20.46 28.18
N LEU A 186 6.01 20.49 29.39
CA LEU A 186 4.60 20.80 29.65
C LEU A 186 4.21 22.23 29.27
N GLU A 187 5.14 23.19 29.37
CA GLU A 187 4.97 24.57 28.89
C GLU A 187 5.12 24.69 27.36
N ASN A 188 5.31 23.58 26.65
CA ASN A 188 5.42 23.51 25.18
C ASN A 188 6.61 24.30 24.61
N LYS A 189 7.71 24.42 25.37
CA LYS A 189 8.90 25.20 24.99
C LYS A 189 9.98 24.37 24.30
N LEU A 190 10.19 23.13 24.74
CA LEU A 190 11.27 22.27 24.24
C LEU A 190 10.98 21.76 22.81
N LEU A 191 9.80 21.17 22.62
CA LEU A 191 9.35 20.68 21.33
C LEU A 191 7.89 21.12 21.11
N PRO A 192 7.62 22.22 20.39
CA PRO A 192 6.28 22.77 20.33
C PRO A 192 5.34 21.88 19.50
N LEU A 193 4.21 21.47 20.10
CA LEU A 193 3.07 20.86 19.42
C LEU A 193 1.91 21.85 19.38
N ARG A 194 1.12 21.87 18.30
CA ARG A 194 -0.03 22.78 18.18
C ARG A 194 -1.12 22.49 19.23
N ARG A 195 -1.24 21.23 19.64
CA ARG A 195 -2.20 20.78 20.66
C ARG A 195 -1.59 20.67 22.07
N GLY A 196 -0.30 21.00 22.21
CA GLY A 196 0.41 21.03 23.49
C GLY A 196 0.64 19.66 24.13
N TYR A 197 1.05 19.70 25.40
CA TYR A 197 1.34 18.53 26.23
C TYR A 197 0.45 18.49 27.46
N ILE A 198 0.07 17.28 27.86
CA ILE A 198 -0.72 17.03 29.06
C ILE A 198 0.01 16.00 29.92
N GLY A 199 0.29 16.38 31.17
CA GLY A 199 0.89 15.52 32.18
C GLY A 199 -0.15 14.66 32.87
N VAL A 200 0.16 13.37 33.06
CA VAL A 200 -0.71 12.39 33.73
C VAL A 200 0.10 11.58 34.73
N VAL A 201 -0.46 11.36 35.91
CA VAL A 201 0.11 10.48 36.93
C VAL A 201 -0.80 9.26 37.08
N ASN A 202 -0.24 8.09 36.79
CA ASN A 202 -0.97 6.83 36.80
C ASN A 202 -0.69 6.05 38.10
N ARG A 203 -1.50 5.03 38.37
CA ARG A 203 -1.22 4.06 39.44
C ARG A 203 0.12 3.36 39.18
N SER A 204 0.97 3.26 40.20
CA SER A 204 2.21 2.48 40.14
C SER A 204 1.91 0.98 40.17
N GLN A 205 2.90 0.14 39.86
CA GLN A 205 2.73 -1.32 39.96
C GLN A 205 2.34 -1.75 41.39
N LYS A 206 2.92 -1.10 42.42
CA LYS A 206 2.56 -1.33 43.83
C LYS A 206 1.11 -0.95 44.13
N ASP A 207 0.61 0.15 43.55
CA ASP A 207 -0.79 0.56 43.72
C ASP A 207 -1.76 -0.43 43.03
N ILE A 208 -1.33 -1.02 41.91
CA ILE A 208 -2.11 -2.04 41.18
C ILE A 208 -2.19 -3.33 42.01
N ASP A 209 -1.05 -3.81 42.50
CA ASP A 209 -0.98 -5.01 43.35
C ASP A 209 -1.75 -4.79 44.67
N GLY A 210 -1.70 -3.57 45.22
CA GLY A 210 -2.47 -3.11 46.37
C GLY A 210 -3.94 -2.79 46.08
N LYS A 211 -4.41 -2.95 44.84
CA LYS A 211 -5.80 -2.68 44.40
C LYS A 211 -6.33 -1.29 44.76
N LYS A 212 -5.49 -0.25 44.68
CA LYS A 212 -5.88 1.14 44.95
C LYS A 212 -7.06 1.58 44.08
N ASP A 213 -8.07 2.20 44.70
CA ASP A 213 -9.26 2.69 43.99
C ASP A 213 -8.87 3.85 43.07
N ILE A 214 -9.55 3.95 41.93
CA ILE A 214 -9.25 4.97 40.92
C ILE A 214 -9.65 6.37 41.39
N LYS A 215 -10.69 6.50 42.21
CA LYS A 215 -11.04 7.80 42.83
C LYS A 215 -9.90 8.32 43.71
N GLU A 216 -9.22 7.41 44.40
CA GLU A 216 -8.07 7.73 45.21
C GLU A 216 -6.86 8.08 44.34
N ALA A 217 -6.63 7.35 43.25
CA ALA A 217 -5.59 7.67 42.27
C ALA A 217 -5.79 9.06 41.63
N LEU A 218 -7.02 9.41 41.24
CA LEU A 218 -7.35 10.74 40.69
C LEU A 218 -7.19 11.86 41.73
N ARG A 219 -7.50 11.57 43.01
CA ARG A 219 -7.26 12.52 44.10
C ARG A 219 -5.77 12.75 44.33
N ALA A 220 -4.98 11.66 44.34
CA ALA A 220 -3.53 11.71 44.47
C ALA A 220 -2.88 12.43 43.27
N GLU A 221 -3.37 12.20 42.05
CA GLU A 221 -2.93 12.93 40.85
C GLU A 221 -3.18 14.43 41.00
N LYS A 222 -4.39 14.82 41.41
CA LYS A 222 -4.73 16.24 41.63
C LYS A 222 -3.87 16.86 42.73
N GLU A 223 -3.65 16.14 43.83
CA GLU A 223 -2.81 16.59 44.94
C GLU A 223 -1.35 16.74 44.52
N PHE A 224 -0.82 15.81 43.71
CA PHE A 224 0.52 15.90 43.13
C PHE A 224 0.69 17.20 42.34
N PHE A 225 -0.22 17.51 41.40
CA PHE A 225 -0.10 18.73 40.60
C PHE A 225 -0.28 20.02 41.41
N LEU A 226 -1.07 20.00 42.49
CA LEU A 226 -1.29 21.16 43.36
C LEU A 226 -0.12 21.41 44.33
N SER A 227 0.50 20.34 44.83
CA SER A 227 1.61 20.39 45.80
C SER A 227 2.97 20.62 45.13
N HIS A 228 3.16 20.14 43.89
CA HIS A 228 4.44 20.21 43.21
C HIS A 228 4.80 21.64 42.77
N PRO A 229 5.94 22.22 43.23
CA PRO A 229 6.26 23.64 43.03
C PRO A 229 6.41 24.03 41.55
N ALA A 230 6.89 23.11 40.71
CA ALA A 230 7.11 23.36 39.28
C ALA A 230 5.83 23.27 38.42
N TYR A 231 4.76 22.64 38.92
CA TYR A 231 3.53 22.36 38.14
C TYR A 231 2.28 23.05 38.70
N LYS A 232 2.37 23.63 39.90
CA LYS A 232 1.25 24.29 40.58
C LYS A 232 0.54 25.35 39.74
N HIS A 233 1.26 26.15 38.95
CA HIS A 233 0.67 27.19 38.11
C HIS A 233 -0.11 26.64 36.90
N MET A 234 0.11 25.38 36.55
CA MET A 234 -0.51 24.71 35.39
C MET A 234 -1.41 23.54 35.78
N SER A 235 -1.67 23.32 37.07
CA SER A 235 -2.42 22.18 37.59
C SER A 235 -3.83 22.03 37.01
N GLU A 236 -4.47 23.12 36.58
CA GLU A 236 -5.79 23.10 35.94
C GLU A 236 -5.77 22.50 34.52
N LYS A 237 -4.62 22.55 33.84
CA LYS A 237 -4.41 22.01 32.49
C LYS A 237 -3.71 20.65 32.50
N MET A 238 -3.71 19.97 33.64
CA MET A 238 -3.02 18.70 33.86
C MET A 238 -3.97 17.63 34.41
N GLY A 239 -3.51 16.39 34.34
CA GLY A 239 -4.18 15.22 34.87
C GLY A 239 -5.13 14.54 33.91
N THR A 240 -5.51 13.32 34.28
CA THR A 240 -6.43 12.46 33.53
C THR A 240 -7.76 13.15 33.21
N PRO A 241 -8.43 13.86 34.15
CA PRO A 241 -9.73 14.48 33.86
C PRO A 241 -9.64 15.59 32.79
N TYR A 242 -8.54 16.36 32.80
CA TYR A 242 -8.31 17.37 31.78
C TYR A 242 -8.03 16.74 30.41
N LEU A 243 -7.20 15.69 30.38
CA LEU A 243 -6.92 14.91 29.17
C LEU A 243 -8.20 14.37 28.52
N GLN A 244 -9.11 13.79 29.32
CA GLN A 244 -10.41 13.29 28.82
C GLN A 244 -11.22 14.40 28.14
N ARG A 245 -11.34 15.56 28.79
CA ARG A 245 -12.10 16.70 28.26
C ARG A 245 -11.50 17.21 26.95
N ILE A 246 -10.18 17.35 26.90
CA ILE A 246 -9.48 17.79 25.69
C ILE A 246 -9.63 16.76 24.57
N LEU A 247 -9.40 15.47 24.82
CA LEU A 247 -9.56 14.44 23.79
C LEU A 247 -10.97 14.40 23.22
N ASN A 248 -11.99 14.52 24.06
CA ASN A 248 -13.38 14.56 23.60
C ASN A 248 -13.69 15.82 22.78
N GLN A 249 -13.23 17.00 23.24
CA GLN A 249 -13.40 18.24 22.50
C GLN A 249 -12.70 18.16 21.13
N GLN A 250 -11.47 17.66 21.10
CA GLN A 250 -10.69 17.55 19.87
C GLN A 250 -11.28 16.53 18.91
N LEU A 251 -11.74 15.37 19.40
CA LEU A 251 -12.42 14.39 18.57
C LEU A 251 -13.71 14.95 17.99
N THR A 252 -14.52 15.65 18.79
CA THR A 252 -15.79 16.24 18.34
C THR A 252 -15.56 17.30 17.26
N ASN A 253 -14.57 18.18 17.43
CA ASN A 253 -14.21 19.18 16.43
C ASN A 253 -13.68 18.53 15.16
N HIS A 254 -12.80 17.54 15.30
CA HIS A 254 -12.22 16.82 14.17
C HIS A 254 -13.29 16.04 13.38
N ILE A 255 -14.24 15.39 14.05
CA ILE A 255 -15.41 14.78 13.39
C ILE A 255 -16.19 15.84 12.63
N ARG A 256 -16.48 16.98 13.25
CA ARG A 256 -17.25 18.07 12.60
C ARG A 256 -16.59 18.58 11.33
N ASP A 257 -15.27 18.75 11.36
CA ASP A 257 -14.51 19.30 10.23
C ASP A 257 -14.39 18.28 9.08
N THR A 258 -14.31 16.98 9.41
CA THR A 258 -14.14 15.91 8.41
C THR A 258 -15.45 15.36 7.84
N LEU A 259 -16.57 15.46 8.57
CA LEU A 259 -17.86 14.90 8.17
C LEU A 259 -18.40 15.46 6.83
N PRO A 260 -18.28 16.76 6.49
CA PRO A 260 -18.78 17.28 5.21
C PRO A 260 -18.06 16.67 4.00
N ALA A 261 -16.72 16.60 4.07
CA ALA A 261 -15.91 15.98 3.01
C ALA A 261 -16.24 14.48 2.88
N PHE A 262 -16.36 13.80 4.03
CA PHE A 262 -16.76 12.39 4.09
C PHE A 262 -18.13 12.14 3.45
N ARG A 263 -19.13 12.97 3.79
CA ARG A 263 -20.48 12.91 3.19
C ARG A 263 -20.42 13.08 1.68
N SER A 264 -19.66 14.07 1.18
CA SER A 264 -19.53 14.30 -0.26
C SER A 264 -18.93 13.08 -0.95
N HIS A 265 -17.89 12.48 -0.37
CA HIS A 265 -17.26 11.28 -0.92
C HIS A 265 -18.22 10.09 -0.98
N LEU A 266 -18.96 9.82 0.10
CA LEU A 266 -20.00 8.78 0.14
C LEU A 266 -21.10 9.03 -0.88
N GLN A 267 -21.55 10.28 -1.05
CA GLN A 267 -22.56 10.63 -2.04
C GLN A 267 -22.07 10.37 -3.47
N SER A 268 -20.81 10.71 -3.78
CA SER A 268 -20.21 10.41 -5.09
C SER A 268 -20.10 8.91 -5.36
N GLN A 269 -19.66 8.12 -4.38
CA GLN A 269 -19.59 6.66 -4.50
C GLN A 269 -20.97 6.04 -4.68
N LEU A 270 -21.95 6.46 -3.88
CA LEU A 270 -23.32 5.99 -3.99
C LEU A 270 -23.94 6.33 -5.35
N LEU A 271 -23.64 7.50 -5.93
CA LEU A 271 -24.10 7.86 -7.26
C LEU A 271 -23.49 6.94 -8.34
N ALA A 272 -22.20 6.65 -8.25
CA ALA A 272 -21.51 5.75 -9.18
C ALA A 272 -22.09 4.33 -9.10
N LEU A 273 -22.26 3.80 -7.88
CA LEU A 273 -22.86 2.48 -7.65
C LEU A 273 -24.33 2.43 -8.07
N LYS A 274 -25.10 3.50 -7.88
CA LYS A 274 -26.49 3.57 -8.36
C LYS A 274 -26.55 3.51 -9.88
N LYS A 275 -25.68 4.25 -10.57
CA LYS A 275 -25.61 4.21 -12.04
C LYS A 275 -25.29 2.80 -12.55
N GLU A 276 -24.30 2.16 -11.93
CA GLU A 276 -23.97 0.77 -12.25
C GLU A 276 -25.13 -0.19 -11.94
N ALA A 277 -25.79 -0.03 -10.79
CA ALA A 277 -26.95 -0.83 -10.43
C ALA A 277 -28.14 -0.62 -11.38
N GLU A 278 -28.37 0.59 -11.90
CA GLU A 278 -29.38 0.86 -12.92
C GLU A 278 -29.04 0.15 -14.23
N ASP A 279 -27.77 0.17 -14.64
CA ASP A 279 -27.28 -0.59 -15.81
C ASP A 279 -27.51 -2.11 -15.63
N TYR A 280 -27.32 -2.62 -14.40
CA TYR A 280 -27.61 -4.01 -14.03
C TYR A 280 -29.11 -4.32 -13.89
N MET A 281 -29.96 -3.43 -13.40
CA MET A 281 -31.40 -3.68 -13.26
C MET A 281 -32.11 -3.71 -14.62
N GLN A 282 -31.58 -3.02 -15.62
CA GLN A 282 -32.04 -3.15 -16.99
C GLN A 282 -31.53 -4.42 -17.69
N PHE A 283 -30.76 -5.27 -16.99
CA PHE A 283 -30.30 -6.56 -17.45
C PHE A 283 -31.42 -7.59 -17.33
N ASN A 284 -32.14 -7.82 -18.43
CA ASN A 284 -32.98 -9.00 -18.54
C ASN A 284 -32.15 -10.10 -19.21
N PRO A 285 -31.80 -11.20 -18.51
CA PRO A 285 -30.87 -12.20 -19.05
C PRO A 285 -31.33 -12.77 -20.40
N ASN A 286 -32.63 -12.76 -20.69
CA ASN A 286 -33.26 -13.40 -21.85
C ASN A 286 -33.55 -12.47 -23.03
N ASP A 287 -33.09 -11.21 -23.03
CA ASP A 287 -33.26 -10.32 -24.19
C ASP A 287 -32.15 -10.53 -25.26
N PRO A 288 -32.46 -11.12 -26.43
CA PRO A 288 -31.48 -11.41 -27.47
C PRO A 288 -30.91 -10.15 -28.15
N ALA A 289 -31.64 -9.03 -28.19
CA ALA A 289 -31.16 -7.80 -28.81
C ALA A 289 -30.04 -7.15 -27.98
N ARG A 290 -30.21 -7.17 -26.65
CA ARG A 290 -29.20 -6.62 -25.73
C ARG A 290 -27.99 -7.54 -25.58
N ARG A 291 -28.16 -8.87 -25.61
CA ARG A 291 -27.02 -9.82 -25.68
C ARG A 291 -26.12 -9.55 -26.88
N THR A 292 -26.73 -9.33 -28.04
CA THR A 292 -26.02 -8.99 -29.29
C THR A 292 -25.29 -7.65 -29.15
N LYS A 293 -25.94 -6.62 -28.56
CA LYS A 293 -25.31 -5.33 -28.29
C LYS A 293 -24.14 -5.42 -27.32
N THR A 294 -24.28 -6.16 -26.22
CA THR A 294 -23.21 -6.37 -25.24
C THR A 294 -22.04 -7.14 -25.84
N LEU A 295 -22.33 -8.19 -26.63
CA LEU A 295 -21.29 -8.94 -27.35
C LEU A 295 -20.53 -8.01 -28.31
N LEU A 296 -21.24 -7.18 -29.09
CA LEU A 296 -20.63 -6.21 -29.98
C LEU A 296 -19.74 -5.22 -29.22
N GLN A 297 -20.21 -4.68 -28.09
CA GLN A 297 -19.44 -3.76 -27.25
C GLN A 297 -18.18 -4.42 -26.66
N LEU A 298 -18.27 -5.69 -26.24
CA LEU A 298 -17.14 -6.45 -25.73
C LEU A 298 -16.10 -6.72 -26.83
N VAL A 299 -16.56 -7.08 -28.04
CA VAL A 299 -15.67 -7.30 -29.19
C VAL A 299 -15.02 -5.99 -29.65
N GLN A 300 -15.77 -4.89 -29.73
CA GLN A 300 -15.23 -3.57 -30.06
C GLN A 300 -14.20 -3.11 -29.03
N ARG A 301 -14.49 -3.29 -27.74
CA ARG A 301 -13.54 -2.96 -26.67
C ARG A 301 -12.28 -3.81 -26.75
N PHE A 302 -12.42 -5.11 -27.00
CA PHE A 302 -11.27 -5.99 -27.21
C PHE A 302 -10.41 -5.54 -28.39
N ALA A 303 -11.01 -5.17 -29.52
CA ALA A 303 -10.28 -4.69 -30.69
C ALA A 303 -9.47 -3.41 -30.38
N VAL A 304 -10.10 -2.43 -29.72
CA VAL A 304 -9.43 -1.18 -29.31
C VAL A 304 -8.31 -1.45 -28.30
N ASP A 305 -8.55 -2.31 -27.31
CA ASP A 305 -7.54 -2.65 -26.30
C ASP A 305 -6.35 -3.42 -26.93
N PHE A 306 -6.61 -4.27 -27.92
CA PHE A 306 -5.57 -5.00 -28.66
C PHE A 306 -4.72 -4.05 -29.52
N GLU A 307 -5.34 -3.11 -30.23
CA GLU A 307 -4.67 -2.07 -31.01
C GLU A 307 -3.77 -1.18 -30.11
N LYS A 308 -4.33 -0.67 -29.00
CA LYS A 308 -3.57 0.11 -28.01
C LYS A 308 -2.34 -0.63 -27.48
N LEU A 309 -2.46 -1.94 -27.26
CA LEU A 309 -1.36 -2.76 -26.75
C LEU A 309 -0.24 -2.97 -27.77
N ILE A 310 -0.57 -3.06 -29.06
CA ILE A 310 0.41 -3.17 -30.15
C ILE A 310 1.05 -1.82 -30.47
N GLU A 311 0.29 -0.73 -30.43
CA GLU A 311 0.82 0.61 -30.70
C GLU A 311 1.56 1.23 -29.51
N GLY A 312 1.27 0.76 -28.29
CA GLY A 312 1.86 1.30 -27.06
C GLY A 312 1.12 2.53 -26.49
N SER A 313 -0.12 2.78 -26.91
CA SER A 313 -0.96 3.90 -26.47
C SER A 313 -1.87 3.54 -25.27
N GLY A 314 -1.48 2.55 -24.47
CA GLY A 314 -2.24 2.05 -23.33
C GLY A 314 -2.31 3.04 -22.14
N ASP A 315 -3.48 3.08 -21.48
CA ASP A 315 -3.73 3.96 -20.31
C ASP A 315 -2.93 3.57 -19.05
N LYS A 316 -2.38 2.33 -19.02
CA LYS A 316 -1.53 1.81 -17.95
C LYS A 316 -0.18 1.38 -18.54
N VAL A 317 0.87 2.11 -18.20
CA VAL A 317 2.24 1.81 -18.63
C VAL A 317 2.92 0.96 -17.56
N ASP A 318 3.27 -0.29 -17.92
CA ASP A 318 4.12 -1.14 -17.06
C ASP A 318 5.56 -0.59 -17.11
N THR A 319 6.07 -0.15 -15.97
CA THR A 319 7.40 0.44 -15.84
C THR A 319 8.51 -0.60 -15.61
N VAL A 320 8.14 -1.86 -15.38
CA VAL A 320 9.09 -2.92 -15.00
C VAL A 320 9.50 -3.77 -16.20
N ASN A 321 8.54 -4.12 -17.06
CA ASN A 321 8.79 -5.04 -18.18
C ASN A 321 8.32 -4.47 -19.52
N LEU A 322 9.08 -4.74 -20.58
CA LEU A 322 8.64 -4.46 -21.96
C LEU A 322 7.50 -5.40 -22.36
N SER A 323 6.38 -4.84 -22.82
CA SER A 323 5.17 -5.57 -23.20
C SER A 323 4.68 -5.18 -24.59
N GLY A 324 3.78 -6.00 -25.16
CA GLY A 324 3.08 -5.74 -26.42
C GLY A 324 3.98 -5.30 -27.58
N GLY A 325 3.66 -4.14 -28.16
CA GLY A 325 4.38 -3.53 -29.28
C GLY A 325 5.85 -3.23 -29.02
N ALA A 326 6.20 -2.77 -27.81
CA ALA A 326 7.59 -2.45 -27.48
C ALA A 326 8.48 -3.70 -27.51
N LYS A 327 7.93 -4.86 -27.13
CA LYS A 327 8.61 -6.15 -27.22
C LYS A 327 8.79 -6.58 -28.69
N ILE A 328 7.80 -6.35 -29.54
CA ILE A 328 7.88 -6.61 -30.99
C ILE A 328 8.98 -5.73 -31.61
N ASN A 329 8.95 -4.42 -31.32
CA ASN A 329 9.95 -3.46 -31.81
C ASN A 329 11.38 -3.90 -31.43
N ARG A 330 11.58 -4.29 -30.17
CA ARG A 330 12.88 -4.82 -29.70
C ARG A 330 13.34 -6.04 -30.50
N ILE A 331 12.43 -6.97 -30.82
CA ILE A 331 12.73 -8.15 -31.61
C ILE A 331 13.20 -7.74 -33.03
N PHE A 332 12.49 -6.82 -33.69
CA PHE A 332 12.81 -6.34 -35.04
C PHE A 332 14.10 -5.51 -35.12
N HIS A 333 14.36 -4.62 -34.15
CA HIS A 333 15.41 -3.61 -34.25
C HIS A 333 16.66 -3.89 -33.41
N GLU A 334 16.58 -4.72 -32.37
CA GLU A 334 17.77 -5.11 -31.60
C GLU A 334 18.20 -6.54 -31.93
N ARG A 335 17.27 -7.50 -31.87
CA ARG A 335 17.62 -8.92 -31.90
C ARG A 335 17.88 -9.45 -33.32
N PHE A 336 17.03 -9.10 -34.27
CA PHE A 336 17.19 -9.55 -35.66
C PHE A 336 18.44 -8.99 -36.34
N PRO A 337 18.79 -7.69 -36.23
CA PRO A 337 20.00 -7.16 -36.84
C PRO A 337 21.29 -7.76 -36.27
N TYR A 338 21.29 -8.14 -34.98
CA TYR A 338 22.43 -8.80 -34.35
C TYR A 338 22.77 -10.14 -35.04
N GLU A 339 21.77 -10.97 -35.35
CA GLU A 339 21.96 -12.22 -36.09
C GLU A 339 22.45 -11.96 -37.53
N LEU A 340 21.93 -10.91 -38.20
CA LEU A 340 22.36 -10.52 -39.54
C LEU A 340 23.82 -10.04 -39.58
N ILE A 341 24.26 -9.26 -38.59
CA ILE A 341 25.65 -8.76 -38.50
C ILE A 341 26.63 -9.92 -38.35
N LYS A 342 26.27 -10.95 -37.58
CA LYS A 342 27.10 -12.15 -37.40
C LYS A 342 27.29 -12.87 -38.74
N LEU A 343 26.22 -13.05 -39.51
CA LEU A 343 26.26 -13.62 -40.87
C LEU A 343 27.12 -12.79 -41.83
N ARG A 344 27.01 -11.46 -41.79
CA ARG A 344 27.82 -10.56 -42.64
C ARG A 344 29.33 -10.73 -42.40
N LYS A 345 29.75 -10.92 -41.14
CA LYS A 345 31.16 -11.20 -40.82
C LYS A 345 31.63 -12.53 -41.41
N GLU A 346 30.81 -13.58 -41.33
CA GLU A 346 31.13 -14.89 -41.88
C GLU A 346 31.25 -14.86 -43.42
N ILE A 347 30.39 -14.11 -44.11
CA ILE A 347 30.48 -13.87 -45.56
C ILE A 347 31.82 -13.22 -45.92
N ASN A 348 32.21 -12.16 -45.19
CA ASN A 348 33.48 -11.48 -45.44
C ASN A 348 34.69 -12.40 -45.26
N TYR A 349 34.68 -13.29 -44.25
CA TYR A 349 35.74 -14.29 -44.09
C TYR A 349 35.74 -15.32 -45.21
N ALA A 350 34.57 -15.79 -45.64
CA ALA A 350 34.46 -16.76 -46.73
C ALA A 350 34.99 -16.18 -48.05
N ILE A 351 34.66 -14.92 -48.37
CA ILE A 351 35.19 -14.21 -49.53
C ILE A 351 36.73 -14.13 -49.45
N ARG A 352 37.28 -13.64 -48.33
CA ARG A 352 38.74 -13.54 -48.12
C ARG A 352 39.46 -14.88 -48.25
N ASN A 353 38.89 -15.96 -47.70
CA ASN A 353 39.46 -17.30 -47.79
C ASN A 353 39.43 -17.86 -49.21
N THR A 354 38.45 -17.45 -50.03
CA THR A 354 38.36 -17.85 -51.45
C THR A 354 39.43 -17.16 -52.29
N HIS A 355 39.78 -15.92 -51.95
CA HIS A 355 40.89 -15.21 -52.57
C HIS A 355 42.26 -15.77 -52.13
N GLY A 356 42.38 -16.28 -50.89
CA GLY A 356 43.59 -16.93 -50.40
C GLY A 356 44.82 -16.00 -50.43
N VAL A 357 46.00 -16.55 -50.78
CA VAL A 357 47.27 -15.79 -50.88
C VAL A 357 47.40 -15.05 -52.24
N ARG A 358 46.50 -15.33 -53.19
CA ARG A 358 46.53 -14.68 -54.51
C ARG A 358 45.89 -13.30 -54.39
N THR A 359 46.69 -12.24 -54.51
CA THR A 359 46.24 -10.91 -54.90
C THR A 359 45.81 -10.95 -56.37
N GLY A 360 44.77 -11.71 -56.67
CA GLY A 360 44.28 -11.98 -58.01
C GLY A 360 43.09 -11.10 -58.35
N LEU A 361 43.24 -10.32 -59.42
CA LEU A 361 42.25 -9.40 -59.99
C LEU A 361 40.88 -10.03 -60.36
N PHE A 362 40.71 -11.35 -60.28
CA PHE A 362 39.47 -12.04 -60.65
C PHE A 362 39.23 -13.29 -59.79
N THR A 363 38.17 -13.29 -59.00
CA THR A 363 37.52 -14.53 -58.51
C THR A 363 36.70 -15.14 -59.63
N PRO A 364 36.69 -16.48 -59.82
CA PRO A 364 35.74 -17.12 -60.72
C PRO A 364 34.31 -16.86 -60.21
N ASP A 365 33.45 -16.28 -61.06
CA ASP A 365 32.07 -15.90 -60.70
C ASP A 365 31.28 -17.05 -60.09
N THR A 366 31.53 -18.28 -60.52
CA THR A 366 30.89 -19.50 -60.01
C THR A 366 31.25 -19.82 -58.55
N ALA A 367 32.48 -19.54 -58.12
CA ALA A 367 32.92 -19.76 -56.74
C ALA A 367 32.35 -18.69 -55.81
N PHE A 368 32.32 -17.43 -56.27
CA PHE A 368 31.67 -16.33 -55.55
C PHE A 368 30.17 -16.58 -55.39
N GLU A 369 29.48 -16.92 -56.48
CA GLU A 369 28.05 -17.20 -56.47
C GLU A 369 27.69 -18.39 -55.56
N ALA A 370 28.47 -19.48 -55.60
CA ALA A 370 28.25 -20.64 -54.75
C ALA A 370 28.38 -20.31 -53.25
N ILE A 371 29.35 -19.46 -52.88
CA ILE A 371 29.57 -19.05 -51.49
C ILE A 371 28.47 -18.11 -51.03
N VAL A 372 28.11 -17.12 -51.84
CA VAL A 372 27.05 -16.16 -51.50
C VAL A 372 25.71 -16.89 -51.36
N LYS A 373 25.34 -17.79 -52.28
CA LYS A 373 24.13 -18.61 -52.17
C LYS A 373 24.14 -19.48 -50.91
N LYS A 374 25.28 -20.09 -50.56
CA LYS A 374 25.43 -20.89 -49.34
C LYS A 374 25.26 -20.06 -48.06
N GLN A 375 25.61 -18.78 -48.08
CA GLN A 375 25.45 -17.90 -46.91
C GLN A 375 24.04 -17.30 -46.84
N ILE A 376 23.44 -16.91 -47.97
CA ILE A 376 22.04 -16.45 -48.03
C ILE A 376 21.10 -17.57 -47.55
N SER A 377 21.35 -18.84 -47.91
CA SER A 377 20.51 -19.95 -47.45
C SER A 377 20.53 -20.14 -45.92
N ARG A 378 21.58 -19.70 -45.22
CA ARG A 378 21.67 -19.73 -43.76
C ARG A 378 20.78 -18.68 -43.09
N LEU A 379 20.24 -17.70 -43.81
CA LEU A 379 19.24 -16.75 -43.31
C LEU A 379 17.89 -17.42 -43.01
N LYS A 380 17.60 -18.58 -43.63
CA LYS A 380 16.36 -19.32 -43.39
C LYS A 380 16.18 -19.65 -41.91
N GLY A 381 17.23 -20.11 -41.24
CA GLY A 381 17.20 -20.48 -39.82
C GLY A 381 16.82 -19.32 -38.88
N PRO A 382 17.57 -18.20 -38.89
CA PRO A 382 17.24 -17.01 -38.11
C PRO A 382 15.85 -16.44 -38.42
N CYS A 383 15.43 -16.41 -39.69
CA CYS A 383 14.12 -15.89 -40.08
C CYS A 383 12.95 -16.75 -39.57
N VAL A 384 13.08 -18.09 -39.56
CA VAL A 384 12.05 -18.97 -38.98
C VAL A 384 11.99 -18.80 -37.47
N LYS A 385 13.15 -18.81 -36.78
CA LYS A 385 13.20 -18.55 -35.32
C LYS A 385 12.61 -17.20 -34.93
N PHE A 386 12.75 -16.21 -35.81
CA PHE A 386 12.19 -14.87 -35.63
C PHE A 386 10.65 -14.88 -35.64
N ILE A 387 10.05 -15.59 -36.60
CA ILE A 387 8.60 -15.77 -36.70
C ILE A 387 8.07 -16.51 -35.46
N ASP A 388 8.74 -17.57 -35.02
CA ASP A 388 8.35 -18.36 -33.84
C ASP A 388 8.40 -17.53 -32.53
N MET A 389 9.27 -16.52 -32.44
CA MET A 389 9.33 -15.63 -31.27
C MET A 389 8.16 -14.65 -31.19
N LEU A 390 7.49 -14.36 -32.31
CA LEU A 390 6.33 -13.49 -32.37
C LEU A 390 5.03 -14.20 -31.99
N SER A 391 4.95 -15.53 -32.08
CA SER A 391 3.73 -16.30 -31.82
C SER A 391 3.47 -16.64 -30.34
N SER A 392 4.36 -16.25 -29.43
CA SER A 392 4.22 -16.48 -27.98
C SER A 392 3.43 -15.37 -27.31
N PHE A 393 2.09 -15.44 -27.40
CA PHE A 393 1.17 -14.53 -26.71
C PHE A 393 0.57 -15.15 -25.43
N PRO A 394 0.32 -14.37 -24.37
CA PRO A 394 -0.26 -14.85 -23.11
C PRO A 394 -1.75 -15.17 -23.23
N LYS A 395 -2.18 -16.10 -22.36
CA LYS A 395 -3.55 -16.66 -22.29
C LYS A 395 -4.61 -15.61 -21.95
N LEU A 396 -5.79 -15.75 -22.55
CA LEU A 396 -7.00 -14.92 -22.38
C LEU A 396 -8.25 -15.83 -22.30
N ARG A 397 -9.45 -15.28 -22.12
CA ARG A 397 -10.64 -16.12 -21.87
C ARG A 397 -10.97 -17.06 -23.05
N ASP A 398 -11.23 -18.33 -22.72
CA ASP A 398 -11.06 -19.54 -23.53
C ASP A 398 -11.50 -19.46 -25.01
N GLU A 399 -12.64 -18.86 -25.34
CA GLU A 399 -13.18 -18.94 -26.72
C GLU A 399 -12.71 -17.81 -27.64
N THR A 400 -12.58 -16.58 -27.12
CA THR A 400 -11.96 -15.47 -27.87
C THR A 400 -10.46 -15.74 -28.05
N GLU A 401 -9.80 -16.27 -27.03
CA GLU A 401 -8.41 -16.73 -27.16
C GLU A 401 -8.29 -17.80 -28.25
N ARG A 402 -9.17 -18.81 -28.26
CA ARG A 402 -9.13 -19.88 -29.26
C ARG A 402 -9.20 -19.34 -30.68
N ILE A 403 -10.12 -18.42 -30.97
CA ILE A 403 -10.27 -17.83 -32.31
C ILE A 403 -9.02 -17.02 -32.68
N VAL A 404 -8.58 -16.12 -31.80
CA VAL A 404 -7.42 -15.26 -32.07
C VAL A 404 -6.13 -16.07 -32.24
N THR A 405 -5.90 -17.07 -31.38
CA THR A 405 -4.72 -17.94 -31.49
C THR A 405 -4.75 -18.83 -32.72
N THR A 406 -5.93 -19.27 -33.17
CA THR A 406 -6.08 -20.02 -34.43
C THR A 406 -5.69 -19.13 -35.62
N GLU A 407 -6.24 -17.91 -35.68
CA GLU A 407 -5.92 -16.96 -36.76
C GLU A 407 -4.43 -16.58 -36.77
N ILE A 408 -3.83 -16.34 -35.60
CA ILE A 408 -2.40 -16.06 -35.48
C ILE A 408 -1.56 -17.22 -36.03
N ARG A 409 -1.92 -18.48 -35.76
CA ARG A 409 -1.20 -19.65 -36.28
C ARG A 409 -1.33 -19.81 -37.80
N GLU A 410 -2.50 -19.51 -38.36
CA GLU A 410 -2.70 -19.51 -39.81
C GLU A 410 -1.86 -18.42 -40.48
N LEU A 411 -1.85 -17.21 -39.92
CA LEU A 411 -1.02 -16.10 -40.41
C LEU A 411 0.47 -16.37 -40.23
N GLU A 412 0.89 -17.02 -39.15
CA GLU A 412 2.26 -17.45 -38.93
C GLU A 412 2.75 -18.35 -40.06
N THR A 413 1.92 -19.31 -40.49
CA THR A 413 2.24 -20.24 -41.58
C THR A 413 2.39 -19.49 -42.91
N LYS A 414 1.42 -18.62 -43.25
CA LYS A 414 1.50 -17.77 -44.46
C LYS A 414 2.72 -16.84 -44.45
N CYS A 415 3.03 -16.25 -43.30
CA CYS A 415 4.20 -15.39 -43.13
C CYS A 415 5.50 -16.17 -43.31
N ARG A 416 5.59 -17.38 -42.75
CA ARG A 416 6.73 -18.28 -42.92
C ARG A 416 6.98 -18.59 -44.39
N ASP A 417 5.94 -18.97 -45.13
CA ASP A 417 6.06 -19.27 -46.57
C ASP A 417 6.50 -18.04 -47.37
N GLN A 418 5.94 -16.87 -47.07
CA GLN A 418 6.31 -15.61 -47.73
C GLN A 418 7.77 -15.22 -47.46
N VAL A 419 8.24 -15.36 -46.23
CA VAL A 419 9.64 -15.04 -45.87
C VAL A 419 10.59 -16.03 -46.54
N MET A 420 10.22 -17.31 -46.62
CA MET A 420 11.02 -18.32 -47.32
C MET A 420 11.10 -18.02 -48.82
N LEU A 421 9.99 -17.62 -49.44
CA LEU A 421 9.94 -17.17 -50.84
C LEU A 421 10.86 -15.97 -51.07
N LEU A 422 10.84 -14.96 -50.19
CA LEU A 422 11.74 -13.80 -50.29
C LEU A 422 13.21 -14.21 -50.27
N ILE A 423 13.59 -15.18 -49.43
CA ILE A 423 14.96 -15.71 -49.41
C ILE A 423 15.27 -16.48 -50.69
N ASP A 424 14.33 -17.25 -51.22
CA ASP A 424 14.52 -18.00 -52.46
C ASP A 424 14.68 -17.07 -53.68
N ILE A 425 13.99 -15.92 -53.69
CA ILE A 425 14.21 -14.86 -54.68
C ILE A 425 15.65 -14.34 -54.62
N GLN A 426 16.20 -14.11 -53.42
CA GLN A 426 17.59 -13.69 -53.26
C GLN A 426 18.61 -14.77 -53.68
N LEU A 427 18.23 -16.05 -53.59
CA LEU A 427 19.05 -17.17 -54.07
C LEU A 427 18.96 -17.35 -55.59
N ALA A 428 17.88 -16.92 -56.23
CA ALA A 428 17.67 -17.11 -57.67
C ALA A 428 18.62 -16.24 -58.50
N TYR A 429 18.88 -15.00 -58.08
CA TYR A 429 19.69 -14.04 -58.83
C TYR A 429 20.52 -13.15 -57.92
N ILE A 430 21.84 -13.08 -58.16
CA ILE A 430 22.75 -12.17 -57.49
C ILE A 430 23.01 -10.97 -58.41
N ASN A 431 22.50 -9.80 -58.03
CA ASN A 431 22.69 -8.58 -58.79
C ASN A 431 24.07 -7.96 -58.52
N THR A 432 25.05 -8.24 -59.38
CA THR A 432 26.39 -7.63 -59.34
C THR A 432 26.44 -6.20 -59.88
N LYS A 433 25.33 -5.67 -60.42
CA LYS A 433 25.21 -4.27 -60.87
C LYS A 433 24.59 -3.34 -59.82
N HIS A 434 24.36 -3.84 -58.60
CA HIS A 434 23.79 -3.06 -57.53
C HIS A 434 24.74 -1.91 -57.14
N GLU A 435 24.20 -0.71 -56.85
CA GLU A 435 24.99 0.50 -56.58
C GLU A 435 25.97 0.32 -55.41
N ASP A 436 25.56 -0.42 -54.38
CA ASP A 436 26.39 -0.75 -53.22
C ASP A 436 27.40 -1.90 -53.44
N PHE A 437 27.38 -2.57 -54.60
CA PHE A 437 28.31 -3.66 -54.90
C PHE A 437 29.64 -3.10 -55.43
N VAL A 438 30.60 -2.91 -54.52
CA VAL A 438 31.96 -2.46 -54.84
C VAL A 438 32.80 -3.63 -55.39
N GLY A 439 32.44 -4.08 -56.59
CA GLY A 439 33.20 -5.04 -57.37
C GLY A 439 33.06 -4.64 -58.84
N PHE A 440 34.20 -4.45 -59.52
CA PHE A 440 34.31 -3.93 -60.89
C PHE A 440 34.26 -2.40 -61.07
N ASN A 441 34.80 -1.61 -60.14
CA ASN A 441 35.25 -0.27 -60.51
C ASN A 441 36.50 -0.39 -61.38
N LYS A 442 36.36 0.05 -62.63
CA LYS A 442 37.45 0.25 -63.59
C LYS A 442 38.55 1.16 -63.02
#